data_AF-A0A1E3PJV7-F1
#
_entry.id   AF-A0A1E3PJV7-F1
#
_cell.length_a   1.000
_cell.length_b   1.000
_cell.length_c   1.000
_cell.angle_alpha   90.00
_cell.angle_beta   90.00
_cell.angle_gamma   90.00
#
_symmetry.space_group_name_H-M   'P 1'
#
loop_
_entity.id
_entity.type
_entity.pdbx_description
1 polymer ?
#
loop_
_entity_poly.entity_id
_entity_poly.type
_entity_poly.pdbx_seq_one_letter_code
_entity_poly.pdbx_strand_id
1 'polypeptide(L)'
;MSDLKKQIAHAVRGESTTPRGGTPAESRSSSRLRGTTPSIDEYFDTGFFYAGDIASDPGRHSKLKDRFDGALEHLSSTRRQKTSSETRQNAVGTVVSMFRSHYKPELVTENNLTIVLNTLATANTDAERVLCIQALTLMAVTNIDAVTEVFLDNFLPNLKKMISGGNLEDDVRSVAVMAYALNQFLILRDSSGYGMEDSITFLMDLVTSSNSDEGDVASAAVLGIGLLVSCHESPNSIISENAPTLVETLTVSPPAVVNSIGKVLALFYEAFDYPDTTAEEEANRESDYDEKIDLPYYDTDDLLQILEDIVTASNKGVSKKVKQEQKPLFRDVIATIEDFRTSKSRRTMSEVPADEAASLAHLKVNKNKAIDVDTFAKLVRLQFLKWFLEGDLSTHLVANPVIDEIVEEASFENFILSKFEVSKYASEYDINEPTEDRYNEANIHDSDARKRTKAINKSRASKAFSVANSGEEVNV
;
A
#
# COMPACT_ATOMS: atom_id res chain seq x y z
N MET A 1 53.62 40.62 6.70
CA MET A 1 55.04 40.22 6.84
C MET A 1 55.05 38.80 7.36
N SER A 2 54.97 37.82 6.47
CA SER A 2 56.09 37.28 5.67
C SER A 2 56.89 36.25 6.45
N ASP A 3 57.06 35.11 5.81
CA ASP A 3 58.03 34.05 6.09
C ASP A 3 57.73 33.09 7.25
N LEU A 4 57.05 31.99 6.91
CA LEU A 4 57.53 30.68 7.32
C LEU A 4 57.78 29.80 6.07
N LYS A 5 58.95 30.03 5.48
CA LYS A 5 59.64 29.20 4.47
C LYS A 5 59.81 27.77 5.01
N LYS A 6 59.42 26.74 4.27
CA LYS A 6 60.27 25.96 3.34
C LYS A 6 61.60 25.46 3.93
N GLN A 7 61.67 24.15 4.19
CA GLN A 7 62.79 23.19 4.02
C GLN A 7 62.11 21.81 3.94
N ILE A 8 62.09 21.00 2.87
CA ILE A 8 63.10 20.44 1.94
C ILE A 8 64.20 19.62 2.63
N ALA A 9 64.05 18.28 2.63
CA ALA A 9 64.95 17.27 2.02
C ALA A 9 64.78 15.89 2.72
N HIS A 10 64.21 14.85 2.11
CA HIS A 10 64.75 13.86 1.14
C HIS A 10 65.73 12.79 1.71
N ALA A 11 65.25 11.54 1.79
CA ALA A 11 65.95 10.26 1.52
C ALA A 11 64.92 9.11 1.73
N VAL A 12 64.33 8.42 0.73
CA VAL A 12 64.84 7.48 -0.29
C VAL A 12 65.45 6.19 0.28
N ARG A 13 64.62 5.12 0.45
CA ARG A 13 64.79 3.77 -0.17
C ARG A 13 63.86 2.68 0.41
N GLY A 14 63.37 1.82 -0.50
CA GLY A 14 62.92 0.44 -0.27
C GLY A 14 61.44 0.29 0.14
N GLU A 15 60.63 -0.65 -0.33
CA GLU A 15 60.80 -1.79 -1.23
C GLU A 15 59.45 -2.15 -1.89
N SER A 16 59.59 -2.78 -3.05
CA SER A 16 58.59 -3.43 -3.89
C SER A 16 57.63 -4.37 -3.14
N THR A 17 56.32 -4.16 -3.29
CA THR A 17 55.33 -5.26 -3.24
C THR A 17 54.30 -5.09 -4.37
N THR A 18 54.10 -6.17 -5.11
CA THR A 18 53.22 -6.33 -6.26
C THR A 18 51.76 -6.51 -5.82
N PRO A 19 50.75 -5.94 -6.52
CA PRO A 19 49.36 -6.35 -6.32
C PRO A 19 49.06 -7.58 -7.17
N ARG A 20 48.68 -8.68 -6.50
CA ARG A 20 48.06 -9.86 -7.09
C ARG A 20 46.72 -9.49 -7.74
N GLY A 21 46.51 -10.03 -8.94
CA GLY A 21 45.32 -9.80 -9.77
C GLY A 21 44.01 -10.13 -9.08
N GLY A 22 43.06 -9.20 -9.21
CA GLY A 22 41.65 -9.44 -8.98
C GLY A 22 41.05 -10.15 -10.18
N THR A 23 40.37 -11.26 -9.93
CA THR A 23 39.48 -11.92 -10.88
C THR A 23 38.31 -11.00 -11.26
N PRO A 24 37.85 -10.98 -12.52
CA PRO A 24 36.65 -10.24 -12.89
C PRO A 24 35.43 -10.88 -12.23
N ALA A 25 34.71 -10.11 -11.42
CA ALA A 25 33.39 -10.48 -10.97
C ALA A 25 32.45 -10.48 -12.18
N GLU A 26 31.99 -11.66 -12.58
CA GLU A 26 30.88 -11.82 -13.51
C GLU A 26 29.63 -11.20 -12.89
N SER A 27 29.35 -9.96 -13.27
CA SER A 27 28.06 -9.33 -13.10
C SER A 27 27.05 -10.09 -13.95
N ARG A 28 26.40 -11.09 -13.35
CA ARG A 28 25.17 -11.66 -13.88
C ARG A 28 24.11 -10.56 -13.91
N SER A 29 24.02 -9.89 -15.05
CA SER A 29 22.88 -9.08 -15.42
C SER A 29 21.63 -9.96 -15.32
N SER A 30 20.82 -9.71 -14.29
CA SER A 30 19.47 -10.25 -14.13
C SER A 30 18.63 -9.79 -15.32
N SER A 31 18.62 -10.57 -16.40
CA SER A 31 17.61 -10.47 -17.44
C SER A 31 16.29 -10.98 -16.86
N ARG A 32 15.47 -10.08 -16.29
CA ARG A 32 14.07 -10.38 -15.97
C ARG A 32 13.38 -10.79 -17.28
N LEU A 33 12.82 -12.00 -17.32
CA LEU A 33 11.94 -12.43 -18.39
C LEU A 33 10.68 -11.55 -18.32
N ARG A 34 10.31 -10.91 -19.44
CA ARG A 34 8.98 -10.29 -19.63
C ARG A 34 7.94 -11.38 -19.32
N GLY A 35 7.22 -11.27 -18.20
CA GLY A 35 6.14 -12.19 -17.83
C GLY A 35 6.14 -12.74 -16.40
N THR A 36 7.02 -12.28 -15.50
CA THR A 36 6.80 -12.44 -14.05
C THR A 36 6.14 -11.19 -13.51
N THR A 37 4.91 -11.33 -13.03
CA THR A 37 4.20 -10.32 -12.24
C THR A 37 5.03 -9.96 -11.01
N PRO A 38 5.13 -8.67 -10.66
CA PRO A 38 5.91 -8.23 -9.50
C PRO A 38 5.32 -8.75 -8.18
N SER A 39 6.20 -8.95 -7.19
CA SER A 39 5.74 -9.18 -5.81
C SER A 39 5.13 -7.88 -5.28
N ILE A 40 4.09 -7.99 -4.47
CA ILE A 40 3.51 -6.83 -3.78
C ILE A 40 4.55 -6.06 -2.94
N ASP A 41 5.61 -6.74 -2.49
CA ASP A 41 6.74 -6.11 -1.80
C ASP A 41 7.46 -5.05 -2.66
N GLU A 42 7.41 -5.14 -3.99
CA GLU A 42 7.99 -4.12 -4.89
C GLU A 42 7.19 -2.81 -4.87
N TYR A 43 5.92 -2.85 -4.43
CA TYR A 43 5.05 -1.67 -4.31
C TYR A 43 5.06 -1.08 -2.90
N PHE A 44 5.47 -1.86 -1.90
CA PHE A 44 5.56 -1.40 -0.53
C PHE A 44 6.92 -0.76 -0.31
N ASP A 45 6.92 0.50 0.10
CA ASP A 45 8.15 1.14 0.56
C ASP A 45 8.49 0.58 1.93
N THR A 46 9.14 -0.59 1.96
CA THR A 46 9.49 -1.31 3.19
C THR A 46 10.61 -0.60 3.99
N GLY A 47 11.01 0.61 3.59
CA GLY A 47 11.95 1.44 4.35
C GLY A 47 11.39 1.93 5.69
N PHE A 48 10.07 1.88 5.86
CA PHE A 48 9.36 2.35 7.05
C PHE A 48 9.39 1.33 8.20
N PHE A 49 10.37 1.47 9.09
CA PHE A 49 10.37 0.95 10.47
C PHE A 49 10.26 -0.57 10.65
N TYR A 50 11.41 -1.23 10.73
CA TYR A 50 11.52 -2.41 11.60
C TYR A 50 11.54 -1.91 13.05
N ALA A 51 10.37 -1.80 13.67
CA ALA A 51 10.31 -1.85 15.13
C ALA A 51 10.99 -3.17 15.52
N GLY A 52 12.11 -3.04 16.26
CA GLY A 52 13.19 -4.02 16.27
C GLY A 52 12.75 -5.48 16.44
N ASP A 53 13.56 -6.40 15.90
CA ASP A 53 13.48 -7.86 16.06
C ASP A 53 13.20 -8.24 17.54
N ILE A 54 11.94 -8.20 17.96
CA ILE A 54 11.49 -8.85 19.18
C ILE A 54 11.37 -10.32 18.77
N ALA A 55 12.49 -11.03 18.90
CA ALA A 55 12.61 -12.44 18.52
C ALA A 55 11.40 -13.24 19.00
N SER A 56 10.58 -13.67 18.05
CA SER A 56 9.43 -14.52 18.27
C SER A 56 9.94 -15.90 18.67
N ASP A 57 9.96 -16.21 19.98
CA ASP A 57 10.20 -17.56 20.51
C ASP A 57 8.97 -18.44 20.23
N PRO A 58 9.03 -19.37 19.26
CA PRO A 58 7.86 -20.09 18.75
C PRO A 58 7.44 -21.28 19.63
N GLY A 59 7.95 -21.39 20.86
CA GLY A 59 7.92 -22.64 21.62
C GLY A 59 6.71 -22.96 22.54
N ARG A 60 5.77 -22.05 22.85
CA ARG A 60 4.78 -22.32 23.94
C ARG A 60 3.41 -21.63 23.81
N HIS A 61 2.43 -22.31 23.22
CA HIS A 61 1.03 -21.84 23.18
C HIS A 61 0.33 -21.80 24.56
N SER A 62 0.69 -22.68 25.50
CA SER A 62 0.10 -22.66 26.86
C SER A 62 0.62 -21.52 27.74
N LYS A 63 1.56 -20.69 27.26
CA LYS A 63 2.09 -19.53 27.98
C LYS A 63 1.75 -18.20 27.32
N LEU A 64 1.01 -18.20 26.21
CA LEU A 64 0.75 -16.97 25.45
C LEU A 64 -0.18 -16.03 26.21
N LYS A 65 -1.26 -16.57 26.80
CA LYS A 65 -2.15 -15.79 27.67
C LYS A 65 -1.41 -15.29 28.92
N ASP A 66 -0.67 -16.15 29.60
CA ASP A 66 0.12 -15.75 30.78
C ASP A 66 1.14 -14.64 30.47
N ARG A 67 1.78 -14.68 29.29
CA ARG A 67 2.69 -13.64 28.82
C ARG A 67 1.96 -12.32 28.55
N PHE A 68 0.79 -12.39 27.94
CA PHE A 68 -0.05 -11.23 27.68
C PHE A 68 -0.54 -10.59 28.98
N ASP A 69 -1.10 -11.40 29.89
CA ASP A 69 -1.58 -10.95 31.20
C ASP A 69 -0.43 -10.36 32.03
N GLY A 70 0.74 -11.00 32.04
CA GLY A 70 1.93 -10.46 32.69
C GLY A 70 2.44 -9.14 32.08
N ALA A 71 2.35 -8.98 30.76
CA ALA A 71 2.66 -7.71 30.11
C ALA A 71 1.68 -6.61 30.53
N LEU A 72 0.38 -6.89 30.55
CA LEU A 72 -0.63 -5.94 31.03
C LEU A 72 -0.46 -5.60 32.51
N GLU A 73 -0.07 -6.56 33.35
CA GLU A 73 0.25 -6.32 34.76
C GLU A 73 1.40 -5.31 34.89
N HIS A 74 2.49 -5.48 34.12
CA HIS A 74 3.60 -4.53 34.08
C HIS A 74 3.17 -3.13 33.63
N LEU A 75 2.27 -3.02 32.65
CA LEU A 75 1.74 -1.73 32.19
C LEU A 75 0.78 -1.07 33.20
N SER A 76 -0.03 -1.88 33.88
CA SER A 76 -0.99 -1.42 34.89
C SER A 76 -0.32 -0.98 36.20
N SER A 77 0.92 -1.41 36.45
CA SER A 77 1.65 -1.09 37.68
C SER A 77 1.74 0.42 37.86
N THR A 78 1.02 0.92 38.87
CA THR A 78 0.81 2.35 39.08
C THR A 78 2.14 3.07 39.31
N ARG A 79 2.24 4.34 38.87
CA ARG A 79 3.38 5.31 39.00
C ARG A 79 4.18 5.30 40.31
N ARG A 80 3.66 4.70 41.40
CA ARG A 80 4.36 4.48 42.67
C ARG A 80 5.43 3.39 42.57
N GLN A 81 5.23 2.38 41.73
CA GLN A 81 6.28 1.46 41.29
C GLN A 81 6.92 2.10 40.06
N LYS A 82 8.15 2.62 40.18
CA LYS A 82 8.90 3.18 39.06
C LYS A 82 9.29 2.04 38.10
N THR A 83 8.38 1.60 37.24
CA THR A 83 8.73 0.78 36.09
C THR A 83 9.58 1.62 35.13
N SER A 84 10.69 1.03 34.65
CA SER A 84 11.53 1.70 33.67
C SER A 84 10.79 1.82 32.34
N SER A 85 11.16 2.82 31.53
CA SER A 85 10.64 2.96 30.15
C SER A 85 10.94 1.71 29.32
N GLU A 86 12.10 1.09 29.51
CA GLU A 86 12.48 -0.16 28.85
C GLU A 86 11.56 -1.33 29.19
N THR A 87 11.21 -1.52 30.47
CA THR A 87 10.27 -2.58 30.87
C THR A 87 8.89 -2.35 30.29
N ARG A 88 8.40 -1.09 30.30
CA ARG A 88 7.12 -0.73 29.69
C ARG A 88 7.14 -0.98 28.19
N GLN A 89 8.19 -0.53 27.50
CA GLN A 89 8.38 -0.74 26.06
C GLN A 89 8.36 -2.22 25.71
N ASN A 90 9.07 -3.07 26.47
CA ASN A 90 9.07 -4.52 26.27
C ASN A 90 7.69 -5.16 26.53
N ALA A 91 6.94 -4.65 27.51
CA ALA A 91 5.59 -5.11 27.80
C ALA A 91 4.61 -4.74 26.66
N VAL A 92 4.62 -3.49 26.18
CA VAL A 92 3.81 -3.08 25.02
C VAL A 92 4.24 -3.84 23.77
N GLY A 93 5.55 -4.04 23.55
CA GLY A 93 6.04 -4.86 22.43
C GLY A 93 5.53 -6.30 22.48
N THR A 94 5.36 -6.88 23.68
CA THR A 94 4.72 -8.19 23.84
C THR A 94 3.24 -8.16 23.45
N VAL A 95 2.52 -7.07 23.78
CA VAL A 95 1.13 -6.86 23.36
C VAL A 95 1.03 -6.74 21.83
N VAL A 96 1.91 -5.97 21.19
CA VAL A 96 1.99 -5.84 19.72
C VAL A 96 2.23 -7.20 19.07
N SER A 97 3.27 -7.93 19.52
CA SER A 97 3.60 -9.26 18.98
C SER A 97 2.44 -10.24 19.15
N MET A 98 1.69 -10.17 20.25
CA MET A 98 0.53 -11.03 20.49
C MET A 98 -0.56 -10.83 19.43
N PHE A 99 -1.00 -9.58 19.21
CA PHE A 99 -2.06 -9.28 18.25
C PHE A 99 -1.61 -9.31 16.80
N ARG A 100 -0.31 -9.18 16.54
CA ARG A 100 0.27 -9.31 15.21
C ARG A 100 0.33 -10.76 14.76
N SER A 101 0.78 -11.68 15.62
CA SER A 101 0.99 -13.08 15.23
C SER A 101 -0.23 -13.96 15.45
N HIS A 102 -1.26 -13.48 16.18
CA HIS A 102 -2.42 -14.28 16.52
C HIS A 102 -3.73 -13.47 16.49
N TYR A 103 -4.73 -14.01 15.80
CA TYR A 103 -6.10 -13.53 15.89
C TYR A 103 -6.76 -14.02 17.20
N LYS A 104 -6.97 -13.09 18.14
CA LYS A 104 -7.46 -13.33 19.51
C LYS A 104 -8.45 -12.24 19.97
N PRO A 105 -9.65 -12.18 19.36
CA PRO A 105 -10.64 -11.14 19.68
C PRO A 105 -11.09 -11.13 21.13
N GLU A 106 -11.00 -12.27 21.84
CA GLU A 106 -11.33 -12.40 23.26
C GLU A 106 -10.39 -11.64 24.20
N LEU A 107 -9.20 -11.24 23.73
CA LEU A 107 -8.23 -10.46 24.51
C LEU A 107 -8.44 -8.95 24.37
N VAL A 108 -9.25 -8.52 23.41
CA VAL A 108 -9.63 -7.12 23.24
C VAL A 108 -10.77 -6.82 24.20
N THR A 109 -10.42 -6.21 25.34
CA THR A 109 -11.38 -5.82 26.37
C THR A 109 -11.18 -4.35 26.72
N GLU A 110 -12.24 -3.67 27.15
CA GLU A 110 -12.20 -2.25 27.54
C GLU A 110 -11.11 -1.95 28.59
N ASN A 111 -10.92 -2.85 29.56
CA ASN A 111 -9.86 -2.74 30.55
C ASN A 111 -8.46 -2.77 29.92
N ASN A 112 -8.23 -3.70 28.99
CA ASN A 112 -6.92 -3.83 28.32
C ASN A 112 -6.63 -2.61 27.44
N LEU A 113 -7.65 -2.11 26.72
CA LEU A 113 -7.56 -0.86 25.95
C LEU A 113 -7.18 0.31 26.85
N THR A 114 -7.86 0.45 28.00
CA THR A 114 -7.61 1.53 28.96
C THR A 114 -6.19 1.49 29.51
N ILE A 115 -5.64 0.30 29.80
CA ILE A 115 -4.25 0.14 30.24
C ILE A 115 -3.28 0.66 29.17
N VAL A 116 -3.48 0.29 27.90
CA VAL A 116 -2.59 0.72 26.81
C VAL A 116 -2.75 2.21 26.49
N LEU A 117 -3.98 2.75 26.54
CA LEU A 117 -4.23 4.19 26.39
C LEU A 117 -3.55 5.03 27.49
N ASN A 118 -3.64 4.60 28.74
CA ASN A 118 -2.94 5.24 29.85
C ASN A 118 -1.42 5.16 29.69
N THR A 119 -0.93 4.06 29.12
CA THR A 119 0.50 3.91 28.78
C THR A 119 0.90 4.90 27.70
N LEU A 120 0.11 5.05 26.63
CA LEU A 120 0.34 6.04 25.57
C LEU A 120 0.36 7.47 26.13
N ALA A 121 -0.61 7.83 26.97
CA ALA A 121 -0.70 9.15 27.58
C ALA A 121 0.50 9.49 28.48
N THR A 122 1.20 8.48 28.99
CA THR A 122 2.37 8.63 29.86
C THR A 122 3.67 8.14 29.21
N ALA A 123 3.67 7.94 27.89
CA ALA A 123 4.82 7.47 27.13
C ALA A 123 5.93 8.51 27.13
N ASN A 124 7.14 8.08 27.50
CA ASN A 124 8.29 8.98 27.63
C ASN A 124 9.25 8.92 26.45
N THR A 125 9.21 7.84 25.67
CA THR A 125 10.05 7.65 24.48
C THR A 125 9.20 7.49 23.23
N ASP A 126 9.79 7.81 22.09
CA ASP A 126 9.13 7.70 20.78
C ASP A 126 8.86 6.25 20.39
N ALA A 127 9.80 5.36 20.66
CA ALA A 127 9.59 3.91 20.47
C ALA A 127 8.41 3.37 21.30
N GLU A 128 8.25 3.84 22.53
CA GLU A 128 7.11 3.47 23.36
C GLU A 128 5.79 4.00 22.80
N ARG A 129 5.76 5.25 22.30
CA ARG A 129 4.57 5.83 21.65
C ARG A 129 4.17 5.02 20.43
N VAL A 130 5.13 4.74 19.54
CA VAL A 130 4.91 3.93 18.33
C VAL A 130 4.31 2.57 18.69
N LEU A 131 4.90 1.85 19.66
CA LEU A 131 4.38 0.55 20.08
C LEU A 131 2.99 0.64 20.69
N CYS A 132 2.67 1.70 21.45
CA CYS A 132 1.32 1.87 21.99
C CYS A 132 0.30 2.14 20.88
N ILE A 133 0.64 2.99 19.91
CA ILE A 133 -0.21 3.30 18.75
C ILE A 133 -0.45 2.03 17.93
N GLN A 134 0.59 1.24 17.68
CA GLN A 134 0.50 -0.05 16.99
C GLN A 134 -0.36 -1.04 17.78
N ALA A 135 -0.15 -1.17 19.09
CA ALA A 135 -0.93 -2.07 19.94
C ALA A 135 -2.43 -1.74 19.89
N LEU A 136 -2.78 -0.46 20.05
CA LEU A 136 -4.18 -0.02 19.97
C LEU A 136 -4.78 -0.26 18.59
N THR A 137 -4.05 0.07 17.52
CA THR A 137 -4.52 -0.17 16.15
C THR A 137 -4.69 -1.65 15.85
N LEU A 138 -3.79 -2.52 16.32
CA LEU A 138 -3.91 -3.97 16.19
C LEU A 138 -5.09 -4.53 16.99
N MET A 139 -5.40 -3.96 18.16
CA MET A 139 -6.61 -4.33 18.90
C MET A 139 -7.88 -3.98 18.11
N ALA A 140 -7.92 -2.81 17.45
CA ALA A 140 -9.04 -2.43 16.58
C ALA A 140 -9.18 -3.35 15.36
N VAL A 141 -8.07 -3.65 14.69
CA VAL A 141 -8.01 -4.61 13.58
C VAL A 141 -8.48 -6.01 14.00
N THR A 142 -8.28 -6.38 15.27
CA THR A 142 -8.67 -7.70 15.80
C THR A 142 -10.15 -7.74 16.18
N ASN A 143 -10.69 -6.68 16.78
CA ASN A 143 -12.08 -6.63 17.22
C ASN A 143 -12.57 -5.18 17.30
N ILE A 144 -13.07 -4.65 16.17
CA ILE A 144 -13.46 -3.25 16.05
C ILE A 144 -14.64 -2.90 16.97
N ASP A 145 -15.64 -3.78 17.04
CA ASP A 145 -16.86 -3.58 17.85
C ASP A 145 -16.53 -3.32 19.32
N ALA A 146 -15.51 -3.99 19.85
CA ALA A 146 -15.09 -3.85 21.24
C ALA A 146 -14.34 -2.54 21.54
N VAL A 147 -13.85 -1.82 20.52
CA VAL A 147 -13.00 -0.63 20.70
C VAL A 147 -13.66 0.69 20.27
N THR A 148 -14.68 0.65 19.42
CA THR A 148 -15.23 1.82 18.71
C THR A 148 -15.54 3.00 19.64
N GLU A 149 -16.29 2.79 20.73
CA GLU A 149 -16.67 3.87 21.65
C GLU A 149 -15.43 4.54 22.29
N VAL A 150 -14.52 3.73 22.83
CA VAL A 150 -13.28 4.23 23.46
C VAL A 150 -12.43 4.98 22.44
N PHE A 151 -12.42 4.54 21.18
CA PHE A 151 -11.60 5.12 20.13
C PHE A 151 -12.11 6.49 19.69
N LEU A 152 -13.42 6.61 19.49
CA LEU A 152 -14.07 7.88 19.14
C LEU A 152 -13.89 8.93 20.24
N ASP A 153 -14.04 8.54 21.50
CA ASP A 153 -13.99 9.48 22.62
C ASP A 153 -12.56 9.85 23.04
N ASN A 154 -11.62 8.92 22.94
CA ASN A 154 -10.28 9.08 23.53
C ASN A 154 -9.14 8.96 22.52
N PHE A 155 -9.09 7.87 21.77
CA PHE A 155 -7.89 7.54 20.97
C PHE A 155 -7.74 8.43 19.74
N LEU A 156 -8.78 8.55 18.91
CA LEU A 156 -8.75 9.32 17.67
C LEU A 156 -8.54 10.83 17.90
N PRO A 157 -9.24 11.49 18.85
CA PRO A 157 -8.97 12.89 19.17
C PRO A 157 -7.54 13.12 19.67
N ASN A 158 -7.00 12.17 20.46
CA ASN A 158 -5.63 12.25 20.95
C ASN A 158 -4.61 12.06 19.82
N LEU A 159 -4.83 11.09 18.91
CA LEU A 159 -4.01 10.94 17.71
C LEU A 159 -4.02 12.21 16.85
N LYS A 160 -5.21 12.77 16.56
CA LYS A 160 -5.35 14.01 15.78
C LYS A 160 -4.56 15.14 16.42
N LYS A 161 -4.68 15.32 17.75
CA LYS A 161 -3.91 16.32 18.51
C LYS A 161 -2.40 16.06 18.47
N MET A 162 -1.98 14.80 18.58
CA MET A 162 -0.57 14.40 18.50
C MET A 162 0.03 14.73 17.13
N ILE A 163 -0.69 14.41 16.05
CA ILE A 163 -0.29 14.67 14.67
C ILE A 163 -0.16 16.18 14.42
N SER A 164 -1.17 16.97 14.81
CA SER A 164 -1.15 18.44 14.65
C SER A 164 -0.18 19.16 15.57
N GLY A 165 0.32 18.51 16.63
CA GLY A 165 1.10 19.16 17.68
C GLY A 165 2.52 19.55 17.28
N GLY A 166 3.05 19.05 16.16
CA GLY A 166 4.37 19.42 15.60
C GLY A 166 5.61 19.06 16.45
N ASN A 167 5.41 18.47 17.63
CA ASN A 167 6.49 18.15 18.58
C ASN A 167 6.98 16.69 18.49
N LEU A 168 6.45 15.92 17.55
CA LEU A 168 6.83 14.52 17.33
C LEU A 168 7.85 14.44 16.21
N GLU A 169 8.76 13.47 16.33
CA GLU A 169 9.60 13.05 15.21
C GLU A 169 8.72 12.55 14.05
N ASP A 170 9.16 12.79 12.82
CA ASP A 170 8.40 12.48 11.60
C ASP A 170 8.03 11.01 11.51
N ASP A 171 8.93 10.14 11.95
CA ASP A 171 8.77 8.70 12.09
C ASP A 171 7.54 8.34 12.95
N VAL A 172 7.45 8.92 14.15
CA VAL A 172 6.32 8.69 15.07
C VAL A 172 5.05 9.30 14.52
N ARG A 173 5.15 10.49 13.92
CA ARG A 173 4.01 11.22 13.38
C ARG A 173 3.39 10.49 12.18
N SER A 174 4.21 9.93 11.29
CA SER A 174 3.74 9.10 10.18
C SER A 174 3.00 7.85 10.69
N VAL A 175 3.49 7.21 11.76
CA VAL A 175 2.79 6.09 12.44
C VAL A 175 1.44 6.52 13.00
N ALA A 176 1.40 7.67 13.66
CA ALA A 176 0.15 8.23 14.15
C ALA A 176 -0.84 8.51 13.01
N VAL A 177 -0.36 9.04 11.87
CA VAL A 177 -1.21 9.32 10.69
C VAL A 177 -1.80 8.04 10.10
N MET A 178 -1.02 6.99 9.85
CA MET A 178 -1.62 5.78 9.26
C MET A 178 -2.49 5.04 10.28
N ALA A 179 -2.15 5.10 11.58
CA ALA A 179 -3.04 4.58 12.63
C ALA A 179 -4.38 5.34 12.64
N TYR A 180 -4.34 6.67 12.56
CA TYR A 180 -5.54 7.50 12.47
C TYR A 180 -6.39 7.09 11.26
N ALA A 181 -5.79 7.03 10.07
CA ALA A 181 -6.51 6.67 8.85
C ALA A 181 -7.07 5.24 8.88
N LEU A 182 -6.30 4.25 9.36
CA LEU A 182 -6.77 2.86 9.45
C LEU A 182 -7.92 2.72 10.45
N ASN A 183 -7.84 3.35 11.61
CA ASN A 183 -8.91 3.28 12.60
C ASN A 183 -10.17 4.02 12.13
N GLN A 184 -10.02 5.16 11.44
CA GLN A 184 -11.16 5.83 10.81
C GLN A 184 -11.79 4.95 9.73
N PHE A 185 -10.98 4.32 8.88
CA PHE A 185 -11.45 3.36 7.88
C PHE A 185 -12.25 2.22 8.53
N LEU A 186 -11.72 1.58 9.57
CA LEU A 186 -12.37 0.46 10.26
C LEU A 186 -13.71 0.86 10.88
N ILE A 187 -13.81 2.06 11.45
CA ILE A 187 -15.03 2.55 12.10
C ILE A 187 -16.09 2.95 11.06
N LEU A 188 -15.69 3.60 9.96
CA LEU A 188 -16.60 4.21 9.00
C LEU A 188 -16.98 3.31 7.82
N ARG A 189 -16.29 2.17 7.63
CA ARG A 189 -16.54 1.23 6.53
C ARG A 189 -18.00 0.78 6.50
N ASP A 190 -18.54 0.39 7.64
CA ASP A 190 -19.89 -0.17 7.73
C ASP A 190 -21.00 0.90 7.70
N SER A 191 -20.62 2.19 7.70
CA SER A 191 -21.52 3.34 7.62
C SER A 191 -21.46 4.05 6.26
N SER A 192 -21.11 3.34 5.20
CA SER A 192 -20.92 3.88 3.84
C SER A 192 -19.93 5.04 3.77
N GLY A 193 -19.10 5.21 4.80
CA GLY A 193 -18.15 6.31 4.87
C GLY A 193 -18.69 7.67 5.35
N TYR A 194 -19.91 7.73 5.90
CA TYR A 194 -20.50 8.97 6.40
C TYR A 194 -19.60 9.69 7.42
N GLY A 195 -19.29 10.97 7.18
CA GLY A 195 -18.49 11.80 8.08
C GLY A 195 -16.98 11.64 7.92
N MET A 196 -16.51 11.00 6.83
CA MET A 196 -15.08 10.91 6.54
C MET A 196 -14.48 12.19 5.98
N GLU A 197 -15.30 13.13 5.51
CA GLU A 197 -14.88 14.38 4.87
C GLU A 197 -13.95 15.18 5.79
N ASP A 198 -14.31 15.33 7.07
CA ASP A 198 -13.48 16.00 8.07
C ASP A 198 -12.12 15.32 8.29
N SER A 199 -12.06 13.99 8.10
CA SER A 199 -10.81 13.23 8.17
C SER A 199 -9.98 13.41 6.91
N ILE A 200 -10.60 13.44 5.73
CA ILE A 200 -9.91 13.67 4.46
C ILE A 200 -9.39 15.10 4.39
N THR A 201 -10.18 16.11 4.76
CA THR A 201 -9.72 17.50 4.84
C THR A 201 -8.53 17.61 5.79
N PHE A 202 -8.61 17.00 6.98
CA PHE A 202 -7.48 16.97 7.92
C PHE A 202 -6.21 16.34 7.32
N LEU A 203 -6.34 15.22 6.60
CA LEU A 203 -5.20 14.59 5.95
C LEU A 203 -4.66 15.44 4.78
N MET A 204 -5.53 16.10 4.01
CA MET A 204 -5.13 16.98 2.91
C MET A 204 -4.40 18.23 3.42
N ASP A 205 -4.84 18.77 4.55
CA ASP A 205 -4.14 19.85 5.25
C ASP A 205 -2.72 19.42 5.63
N LEU A 206 -2.51 18.16 6.05
CA LEU A 206 -1.16 17.64 6.31
C LEU A 206 -0.35 17.53 5.02
N VAL A 207 -0.93 17.02 3.92
CA VAL A 207 -0.24 16.90 2.63
C VAL A 207 0.25 18.26 2.12
N THR A 208 -0.58 19.29 2.24
CA THR A 208 -0.27 20.65 1.75
C THR A 208 0.60 21.48 2.68
N SER A 209 0.54 21.22 4.00
CA SER A 209 1.37 21.93 4.99
C SER A 209 2.71 21.27 5.27
N SER A 210 2.92 20.01 4.86
CA SER A 210 4.18 19.32 5.05
C SER A 210 5.30 19.90 4.20
N ASN A 211 6.44 20.13 4.84
CA ASN A 211 7.66 20.59 4.19
C ASN A 211 8.36 19.42 3.46
N SER A 212 9.39 19.72 2.65
CA SER A 212 10.18 18.70 1.93
C SER A 212 10.79 17.62 2.83
N ASP A 213 11.04 17.96 4.10
CA ASP A 213 11.67 17.08 5.08
C ASP A 213 10.64 16.14 5.75
N GLU A 214 9.35 16.47 5.69
CA GLU A 214 8.25 15.69 6.27
C GLU A 214 7.61 14.72 5.24
N GLY A 215 8.40 14.27 4.27
CA GLY A 215 7.92 13.44 3.16
C GLY A 215 7.19 12.17 3.63
N ASP A 216 7.58 11.63 4.78
CA ASP A 216 7.00 10.41 5.33
C ASP A 216 5.61 10.63 5.91
N VAL A 217 5.40 11.78 6.55
CA VAL A 217 4.10 12.20 7.10
C VAL A 217 3.13 12.51 5.96
N ALA A 218 3.58 13.27 4.96
CA ALA A 218 2.80 13.56 3.77
C ALA A 218 2.43 12.28 3.00
N SER A 219 3.37 11.36 2.83
CA SER A 219 3.14 10.06 2.18
C SER A 219 2.09 9.23 2.91
N ALA A 220 2.19 9.14 4.25
CA ALA A 220 1.20 8.48 5.09
C ALA A 220 -0.18 9.14 4.98
N ALA A 221 -0.24 10.47 4.92
CA ALA A 221 -1.49 11.22 4.80
C ALA A 221 -2.16 10.99 3.44
N VAL A 222 -1.41 11.05 2.34
CA VAL A 222 -1.91 10.74 1.00
C VAL A 222 -2.50 9.32 0.96
N LEU A 223 -1.76 8.32 1.41
CA LEU A 223 -2.25 6.95 1.45
C LEU A 223 -3.49 6.80 2.34
N GLY A 224 -3.56 7.56 3.43
CA GLY A 224 -4.73 7.62 4.31
C GLY A 224 -5.97 8.16 3.60
N ILE A 225 -5.82 9.19 2.76
CA ILE A 225 -6.90 9.70 1.90
C ILE A 225 -7.38 8.58 0.95
N GLY A 226 -6.46 7.90 0.27
CA GLY A 226 -6.80 6.77 -0.60
C GLY A 226 -7.54 5.64 0.14
N LEU A 227 -7.10 5.32 1.36
CA LEU A 227 -7.75 4.31 2.19
C LEU A 227 -9.20 4.69 2.51
N LEU A 228 -9.45 5.93 2.94
CA LEU A 228 -10.81 6.40 3.27
C LEU A 228 -11.69 6.47 2.02
N VAL A 229 -11.19 7.00 0.90
CA VAL A 229 -11.93 7.02 -0.38
C VAL A 229 -12.28 5.60 -0.84
N SER A 230 -11.44 4.60 -0.55
CA SER A 230 -11.70 3.21 -0.94
C SER A 230 -12.93 2.57 -0.27
N CYS A 231 -13.47 3.12 0.82
CA CYS A 231 -14.72 2.62 1.44
C CYS A 231 -15.89 3.60 1.33
N HIS A 232 -15.72 4.74 0.65
CA HIS A 232 -16.80 5.70 0.47
C HIS A 232 -17.75 5.23 -0.65
N GLU A 233 -19.07 5.24 -0.39
CA GLU A 233 -20.08 4.77 -1.34
C GLU A 233 -20.20 5.69 -2.58
N SER A 234 -20.17 7.01 -2.38
CA SER A 234 -20.25 8.03 -3.45
C SER A 234 -19.07 9.02 -3.43
N PRO A 235 -17.84 8.60 -3.80
CA PRO A 235 -16.63 9.36 -3.55
C PRO A 235 -16.42 10.56 -4.49
N ASN A 236 -17.29 10.79 -5.49
CA ASN A 236 -17.04 11.74 -6.57
C ASN A 236 -16.76 13.16 -6.10
N SER A 237 -17.56 13.70 -5.17
CA SER A 237 -17.35 15.06 -4.65
C SER A 237 -15.98 15.20 -3.98
N ILE A 238 -15.63 14.22 -3.14
CA ILE A 238 -14.35 14.15 -2.44
C ILE A 238 -13.22 14.05 -3.46
N ILE A 239 -13.34 13.17 -4.45
CA ILE A 239 -12.32 13.00 -5.50
C ILE A 239 -12.12 14.29 -6.29
N SER A 240 -13.19 14.88 -6.82
CA SER A 240 -13.13 16.09 -7.65
C SER A 240 -12.58 17.30 -6.88
N GLU A 241 -12.84 17.39 -5.58
CA GLU A 241 -12.29 18.44 -4.72
C GLU A 241 -10.79 18.26 -4.46
N ASN A 242 -10.34 17.02 -4.26
CA ASN A 242 -8.99 16.72 -3.77
C ASN A 242 -7.98 16.38 -4.89
N ALA A 243 -8.43 15.85 -6.03
CA ALA A 243 -7.56 15.44 -7.13
C ALA A 243 -6.68 16.58 -7.66
N PRO A 244 -7.16 17.82 -7.90
CA PRO A 244 -6.32 18.91 -8.39
C PRO A 244 -5.14 19.21 -7.46
N THR A 245 -5.39 19.27 -6.15
CA THR A 245 -4.33 19.51 -5.14
C THR A 245 -3.29 18.39 -5.15
N LEU A 246 -3.70 17.13 -5.30
CA LEU A 246 -2.75 16.02 -5.42
C LEU A 246 -1.92 16.09 -6.71
N VAL A 247 -2.52 16.46 -7.84
CA VAL A 247 -1.79 16.65 -9.12
C VAL A 247 -0.78 17.78 -9.02
N GLU A 248 -1.14 18.92 -8.43
CA GLU A 248 -0.20 20.02 -8.17
C GLU A 248 0.96 19.55 -7.28
N THR A 249 0.63 18.83 -6.21
CA THR A 249 1.60 18.32 -5.22
C THR A 249 2.54 17.27 -5.83
N LEU A 250 2.07 16.47 -6.81
CA LEU A 250 2.85 15.44 -7.50
C LEU A 250 4.13 16.00 -8.14
N THR A 251 4.11 17.24 -8.64
CA THR A 251 5.22 17.82 -9.40
C THR A 251 6.34 18.39 -8.51
N VAL A 252 6.03 18.75 -7.27
CA VAL A 252 6.97 19.41 -6.34
C VAL A 252 7.45 18.51 -5.21
N SER A 253 6.87 17.32 -5.10
CA SER A 253 7.04 16.43 -3.95
C SER A 253 8.27 15.52 -4.01
N PRO A 254 8.77 15.05 -2.86
CA PRO A 254 9.80 14.02 -2.82
C PRO A 254 9.29 12.67 -3.35
N PRO A 255 10.17 11.77 -3.80
CA PRO A 255 9.78 10.51 -4.47
C PRO A 255 8.79 9.63 -3.69
N ALA A 256 8.90 9.56 -2.36
CA ALA A 256 8.01 8.77 -1.52
C ALA A 256 6.55 9.28 -1.59
N VAL A 257 6.36 10.59 -1.47
CA VAL A 257 5.05 11.25 -1.60
C VAL A 257 4.52 11.12 -3.03
N VAL A 258 5.38 11.30 -4.04
CA VAL A 258 5.02 11.11 -5.45
C VAL A 258 4.46 9.70 -5.71
N ASN A 259 5.08 8.66 -5.15
CA ASN A 259 4.59 7.28 -5.29
C ASN A 259 3.21 7.10 -4.65
N SER A 260 3.02 7.66 -3.47
CA SER A 260 1.74 7.62 -2.76
C SER A 260 0.65 8.36 -3.52
N ILE A 261 0.96 9.54 -4.09
CA ILE A 261 0.01 10.30 -4.92
C ILE A 261 -0.36 9.50 -6.17
N GLY A 262 0.61 8.90 -6.87
CA GLY A 262 0.33 8.08 -8.05
C GLY A 262 -0.65 6.94 -7.77
N LYS A 263 -0.45 6.22 -6.65
CA LYS A 263 -1.36 5.15 -6.21
C LYS A 263 -2.78 5.67 -5.93
N VAL A 264 -2.88 6.81 -5.25
CA VAL A 264 -4.17 7.39 -4.85
C VAL A 264 -4.90 7.99 -6.05
N LEU A 265 -4.19 8.59 -7.00
CA LEU A 265 -4.80 9.04 -8.26
C LEU A 265 -5.33 7.86 -9.08
N ALA A 266 -4.59 6.76 -9.21
CA ALA A 266 -5.13 5.56 -9.85
C ALA A 266 -6.39 5.05 -9.14
N LEU A 267 -6.37 4.99 -7.80
CA LEU A 267 -7.53 4.64 -6.98
C LEU A 267 -8.70 5.60 -7.20
N PHE A 268 -8.46 6.91 -7.36
CA PHE A 268 -9.53 7.88 -7.64
C PHE A 268 -10.25 7.55 -8.95
N TYR A 269 -9.52 7.19 -10.00
CA TYR A 269 -10.14 6.77 -11.27
C TYR A 269 -10.90 5.43 -11.14
N GLU A 270 -10.38 4.48 -10.37
CA GLU A 270 -11.10 3.23 -10.04
C GLU A 270 -12.40 3.50 -9.25
N ALA A 271 -12.33 4.40 -8.27
CA ALA A 271 -13.40 4.66 -7.31
C ALA A 271 -14.50 5.57 -7.87
N PHE A 272 -14.17 6.43 -8.83
CA PHE A 272 -15.10 7.41 -9.40
C PHE A 272 -16.31 6.75 -10.04
N ASP A 273 -17.49 7.25 -9.70
CA ASP A 273 -18.75 6.80 -10.26
C ASP A 273 -19.06 7.61 -11.52
N TYR A 274 -19.13 6.93 -12.66
CA TYR A 274 -19.41 7.60 -13.93
C TYR A 274 -20.91 7.52 -14.19
N PRO A 275 -21.60 8.64 -14.47
CA PRO A 275 -23.01 8.59 -14.80
C PRO A 275 -23.21 7.62 -15.98
N ASP A 276 -24.20 6.73 -15.84
CA ASP A 276 -24.59 5.80 -16.89
C ASP A 276 -25.22 6.60 -18.05
N THR A 277 -24.36 7.13 -18.93
CA THR A 277 -24.82 7.67 -20.20
C THR A 277 -25.23 6.50 -21.09
N THR A 278 -26.47 6.58 -21.59
CA THR A 278 -26.94 5.64 -22.60
C THR A 278 -26.18 5.89 -23.91
N ALA A 279 -26.01 4.85 -24.73
CA ALA A 279 -25.35 4.99 -26.04
C ALA A 279 -26.04 6.04 -26.94
N GLU A 280 -27.34 6.30 -26.73
CA GLU A 280 -28.11 7.34 -27.44
C GLU A 280 -27.84 8.75 -26.90
N GLU A 281 -27.60 8.91 -25.60
CA GLU A 281 -27.18 10.18 -24.99
C GLU A 281 -25.74 10.53 -25.34
N GLU A 282 -24.84 9.53 -25.39
CA GLU A 282 -23.46 9.73 -25.86
C GLU A 282 -23.42 10.16 -27.33
N ALA A 283 -24.24 9.55 -28.19
CA ALA A 283 -24.32 9.93 -29.60
C ALA A 283 -24.89 11.35 -29.84
N ASN A 284 -25.66 11.88 -28.88
CA ASN A 284 -26.23 13.22 -28.92
C ASN A 284 -25.38 14.28 -28.19
N ARG A 285 -24.31 13.89 -27.46
CA ARG A 285 -23.29 14.81 -26.94
C ARG A 285 -22.41 15.30 -28.10
N GLU A 286 -22.99 16.16 -28.95
CA GLU A 286 -22.36 16.71 -30.16
C GLU A 286 -21.27 17.77 -29.88
N SER A 287 -20.85 17.96 -28.62
CA SER A 287 -19.82 18.95 -28.28
C SER A 287 -18.73 18.40 -27.35
N ASP A 288 -17.47 18.57 -27.76
CA ASP A 288 -16.24 18.36 -26.97
C ASP A 288 -16.23 19.12 -25.61
N TYR A 289 -17.21 19.99 -25.36
CA TYR A 289 -17.29 20.81 -24.15
C TYR A 289 -18.03 20.13 -22.98
N ASP A 290 -18.91 19.16 -23.23
CA ASP A 290 -19.69 18.48 -22.16
C ASP A 290 -18.97 17.26 -21.57
N GLU A 291 -17.93 16.74 -22.23
CA GLU A 291 -17.17 15.56 -21.78
C GLU A 291 -16.25 15.85 -20.58
N LYS A 292 -15.97 17.13 -20.29
CA LYS A 292 -15.08 17.53 -19.19
C LYS A 292 -15.72 17.51 -17.80
N ILE A 293 -17.03 17.32 -17.71
CA ILE A 293 -17.76 17.52 -16.45
C ILE A 293 -17.68 16.28 -15.53
N ASP A 294 -17.38 15.09 -16.06
CA ASP A 294 -17.50 13.82 -15.32
C ASP A 294 -16.15 13.06 -15.17
N LEU A 295 -15.04 13.76 -14.92
CA LEU A 295 -13.74 13.13 -14.68
C LEU A 295 -13.24 13.39 -13.24
N PRO A 296 -12.49 12.45 -12.64
CA PRO A 296 -11.80 12.66 -11.36
C PRO A 296 -10.93 13.92 -11.35
N TYR A 297 -10.25 14.19 -12.47
CA TYR A 297 -9.44 15.38 -12.69
C TYR A 297 -9.74 15.93 -14.10
N TYR A 298 -9.95 17.25 -14.19
CA TYR A 298 -10.48 17.90 -15.40
C TYR A 298 -9.49 17.91 -16.58
N ASP A 299 -8.18 17.75 -16.32
CA ASP A 299 -7.13 17.73 -17.34
C ASP A 299 -6.34 16.42 -17.30
N THR A 300 -7.03 15.31 -17.54
CA THR A 300 -6.42 13.97 -17.54
C THR A 300 -5.25 13.86 -18.52
N ASP A 301 -5.27 14.57 -19.65
CA ASP A 301 -4.18 14.51 -20.64
C ASP A 301 -2.88 15.15 -20.11
N ASP A 302 -2.98 16.30 -19.44
CA ASP A 302 -1.84 16.90 -18.73
C ASP A 302 -1.32 15.99 -17.62
N LEU A 303 -2.22 15.37 -16.84
CA LEU A 303 -1.84 14.39 -15.83
C LEU A 303 -1.07 13.20 -16.43
N LEU A 304 -1.56 12.62 -17.53
CA LEU A 304 -0.87 11.51 -18.20
C LEU A 304 0.53 11.92 -18.68
N GLN A 305 0.68 13.13 -19.24
CA GLN A 305 1.99 13.65 -19.62
C GLN A 305 2.94 13.79 -18.41
N ILE A 306 2.45 14.29 -17.27
CA ILE A 306 3.25 14.38 -16.03
C ILE A 306 3.69 12.99 -15.57
N LEU A 307 2.80 11.99 -15.61
CA LEU A 307 3.12 10.62 -15.20
C LEU A 307 4.12 9.95 -16.16
N GLU A 308 3.97 10.17 -17.47
CA GLU A 308 4.94 9.70 -18.48
C GLU A 308 6.31 10.35 -18.28
N ASP A 309 6.35 11.63 -17.95
CA ASP A 309 7.57 12.34 -17.60
C ASP A 309 8.23 11.72 -16.37
N ILE A 310 7.47 11.32 -15.34
CA ILE A 310 8.03 10.60 -14.17
C ILE A 310 8.65 9.25 -14.58
N VAL A 311 8.01 8.48 -15.47
CA VAL A 311 8.50 7.18 -15.96
C VAL A 311 9.76 7.32 -16.81
N THR A 312 9.79 8.34 -17.67
CA THR A 312 10.86 8.56 -18.65
C THR A 312 12.01 9.36 -18.07
N ALA A 313 11.76 10.27 -17.13
CA ALA A 313 12.74 11.21 -16.62
C ALA A 313 13.96 10.50 -16.04
N SER A 314 15.11 10.85 -16.61
CA SER A 314 16.39 10.64 -15.93
C SER A 314 16.58 11.75 -14.89
N ASN A 315 15.70 11.80 -13.88
CA ASN A 315 15.81 12.80 -12.81
C ASN A 315 17.16 12.64 -12.13
N LYS A 316 18.11 13.55 -12.41
CA LYS A 316 19.51 13.42 -11.95
C LYS A 316 19.62 13.39 -10.42
N GLY A 317 18.60 13.88 -9.70
CA GLY A 317 18.50 13.82 -8.24
C GLY A 317 17.88 12.55 -7.66
N VAL A 318 17.19 11.73 -8.45
CA VAL A 318 16.56 10.50 -7.95
C VAL A 318 17.53 9.32 -8.10
N SER A 319 17.69 8.57 -7.03
CA SER A 319 18.58 7.40 -7.01
C SER A 319 18.15 6.35 -8.04
N LYS A 320 19.12 5.58 -8.57
CA LYS A 320 18.81 4.50 -9.53
C LYS A 320 17.85 3.46 -8.95
N LYS A 321 17.95 3.19 -7.64
CA LYS A 321 17.09 2.27 -6.91
C LYS A 321 15.64 2.76 -6.95
N VAL A 322 15.40 4.00 -6.52
CA VAL A 322 14.06 4.61 -6.52
C VAL A 322 13.47 4.63 -7.94
N LYS A 323 14.24 4.99 -8.96
CA LYS A 323 13.77 4.93 -10.37
C LYS A 323 13.36 3.52 -10.81
N GLN A 324 14.06 2.50 -10.33
CA GLN A 324 13.76 1.12 -10.68
C GLN A 324 12.45 0.64 -10.06
N GLU A 325 12.11 1.15 -8.87
CA GLU A 325 10.85 0.88 -8.15
C GLU A 325 9.69 1.73 -8.69
N GLN A 326 9.94 3.01 -9.03
CA GLN A 326 8.93 3.92 -9.55
C GLN A 326 8.40 3.54 -10.94
N LYS A 327 9.29 3.13 -11.85
CA LYS A 327 8.89 2.85 -13.25
C LYS A 327 7.79 1.80 -13.43
N PRO A 328 7.84 0.61 -12.78
CA PRO A 328 6.73 -0.34 -12.88
C PRO A 328 5.46 0.24 -12.29
N LEU A 329 5.51 0.79 -11.08
CA LEU A 329 4.35 1.42 -10.42
C LEU A 329 3.67 2.45 -11.32
N PHE A 330 4.41 3.40 -11.87
CA PHE A 330 3.81 4.47 -12.69
C PHE A 330 3.31 4.00 -14.05
N ARG A 331 3.81 2.86 -14.58
CA ARG A 331 3.20 2.25 -15.77
C ARG A 331 1.84 1.68 -15.44
N ASP A 332 1.70 1.04 -14.29
CA ASP A 332 0.43 0.48 -13.84
C ASP A 332 -0.56 1.60 -13.50
N VAL A 333 -0.09 2.71 -12.90
CA VAL A 333 -0.89 3.93 -12.65
C VAL A 333 -1.38 4.52 -13.97
N ILE A 334 -0.52 4.70 -14.97
CA ILE A 334 -0.91 5.23 -16.29
C ILE A 334 -1.94 4.32 -16.93
N ALA A 335 -1.68 3.00 -16.99
CA ALA A 335 -2.60 2.04 -17.57
C ALA A 335 -3.97 2.08 -16.88
N THR A 336 -3.99 2.13 -15.55
CA THR A 336 -5.24 2.22 -14.78
C THR A 336 -6.00 3.52 -15.07
N ILE A 337 -5.32 4.66 -15.11
CA ILE A 337 -5.97 5.94 -15.43
C ILE A 337 -6.54 5.91 -16.86
N GLU A 338 -5.82 5.36 -17.83
CA GLU A 338 -6.31 5.19 -19.21
C GLU A 338 -7.53 4.27 -19.27
N ASP A 339 -7.45 3.12 -18.61
CA ASP A 339 -8.49 2.09 -18.61
C ASP A 339 -9.78 2.57 -17.92
N PHE A 340 -9.67 3.39 -16.87
CA PHE A 340 -10.79 3.95 -16.12
C PHE A 340 -11.18 5.37 -16.54
N ARG A 341 -10.57 5.95 -17.58
CA ARG A 341 -10.84 7.33 -17.99
C ARG A 341 -12.30 7.59 -18.38
N THR A 342 -12.97 6.59 -18.96
CA THR A 342 -14.33 6.74 -19.50
C THR A 342 -15.23 5.61 -19.06
N SER A 343 -16.54 5.89 -18.93
CA SER A 343 -17.56 4.87 -18.65
C SER A 343 -17.48 3.70 -19.64
N LYS A 344 -17.25 4.00 -20.94
CA LYS A 344 -17.07 2.98 -21.99
C LYS A 344 -15.87 2.07 -21.75
N SER A 345 -14.69 2.64 -21.48
CA SER A 345 -13.48 1.84 -21.23
C SER A 345 -13.64 0.97 -19.99
N ARG A 346 -14.28 1.51 -18.95
CA ARG A 346 -14.60 0.78 -17.73
C ARG A 346 -15.59 -0.38 -17.98
N ARG A 347 -16.62 -0.18 -18.80
CA ARG A 347 -17.54 -1.25 -19.22
C ARG A 347 -16.82 -2.32 -20.06
N THR A 348 -15.89 -1.94 -20.92
CA THR A 348 -15.11 -2.96 -21.66
C THR A 348 -14.26 -3.81 -20.73
N MET A 349 -13.80 -3.28 -19.59
CA MET A 349 -13.13 -4.09 -18.57
C MET A 349 -14.07 -5.02 -17.81
N SER A 350 -15.35 -4.67 -17.63
CA SER A 350 -16.31 -5.59 -16.99
C SER A 350 -16.70 -6.76 -17.87
N GLU A 351 -16.50 -6.65 -19.19
CA GLU A 351 -16.68 -7.75 -20.14
C GLU A 351 -15.49 -8.73 -20.15
N VAL A 352 -14.32 -8.30 -19.66
CA VAL A 352 -13.14 -9.17 -19.55
C VAL A 352 -13.36 -10.15 -18.39
N PRO A 353 -13.23 -11.47 -18.60
CA PRO A 353 -13.31 -12.43 -17.51
C PRO A 353 -12.32 -12.09 -16.40
N ALA A 354 -12.72 -12.21 -15.13
CA ALA A 354 -11.86 -11.88 -13.98
C ALA A 354 -10.49 -12.59 -14.03
N ASP A 355 -10.44 -13.83 -14.53
CA ASP A 355 -9.20 -14.61 -14.72
C ASP A 355 -8.23 -14.01 -15.75
N GLU A 356 -8.73 -13.14 -16.64
CA GLU A 356 -7.96 -12.44 -17.66
C GLU A 356 -7.65 -10.99 -17.27
N ALA A 357 -8.27 -10.46 -16.20
CA ALA A 357 -7.99 -9.13 -15.70
C ALA A 357 -6.52 -9.02 -15.28
N ALA A 358 -5.90 -7.89 -15.62
CA ALA A 358 -4.48 -7.68 -15.33
C ALA A 358 -4.26 -7.51 -13.82
N SER A 359 -3.64 -8.50 -13.18
CA SER A 359 -3.19 -8.40 -11.80
C SER A 359 -1.99 -7.45 -11.70
N LEU A 360 -2.09 -6.45 -10.81
CA LEU A 360 -1.02 -5.50 -10.48
C LEU A 360 0.13 -6.23 -9.78
N ALA A 361 -0.20 -7.07 -8.79
CA ALA A 361 0.77 -7.79 -7.99
C ALA A 361 0.17 -9.05 -7.35
N HIS A 362 1.02 -9.91 -6.79
CA HIS A 362 0.56 -11.03 -5.97
C HIS A 362 1.11 -10.95 -4.55
N LEU A 363 0.24 -11.13 -3.56
CA LEU A 363 0.59 -11.34 -2.16
C LEU A 363 0.62 -12.83 -1.85
N LYS A 364 1.79 -13.37 -1.55
CA LYS A 364 1.90 -14.77 -1.13
C LYS A 364 1.42 -14.94 0.32
N VAL A 365 0.30 -15.63 0.50
CA VAL A 365 -0.23 -15.96 1.84
C VAL A 365 0.47 -17.19 2.40
N ASN A 366 0.58 -18.25 1.63
CA ASN A 366 1.30 -19.46 2.04
C ASN A 366 1.97 -20.13 0.82
N LYS A 367 2.46 -21.36 0.97
CA LYS A 367 3.12 -22.07 -0.15
C LYS A 367 2.17 -22.37 -1.32
N ASN A 368 0.87 -22.46 -1.06
CA ASN A 368 -0.15 -22.94 -1.98
C ASN A 368 -1.21 -21.88 -2.33
N LYS A 369 -1.28 -20.76 -1.60
CA LYS A 369 -2.25 -19.67 -1.78
C LYS A 369 -1.51 -18.35 -1.97
N ALA A 370 -1.83 -17.67 -3.07
CA ALA A 370 -1.53 -16.26 -3.29
C ALA A 370 -2.86 -15.51 -3.41
N ILE A 371 -2.87 -14.25 -2.98
CA ILE A 371 -3.97 -13.32 -3.21
C ILE A 371 -3.50 -12.38 -4.31
N ASP A 372 -4.35 -12.21 -5.31
CA ASP A 372 -4.08 -11.30 -6.42
C ASP A 372 -4.48 -9.89 -6.00
N VAL A 373 -3.63 -8.93 -6.34
CA VAL A 373 -3.89 -7.50 -6.16
C VAL A 373 -4.21 -6.95 -7.53
N ASP A 374 -5.49 -6.78 -7.77
CA ASP A 374 -6.14 -6.44 -9.03
C ASP A 374 -6.61 -4.99 -9.10
N THR A 375 -6.65 -4.29 -7.97
CA THR A 375 -7.02 -2.87 -7.87
C THR A 375 -6.04 -2.09 -6.99
N PHE A 376 -5.96 -0.78 -7.20
CA PHE A 376 -5.26 0.14 -6.31
C PHE A 376 -5.97 0.27 -4.96
N ALA A 377 -7.30 0.14 -4.90
CA ALA A 377 -8.04 0.04 -3.64
C ALA A 377 -7.52 -1.11 -2.75
N LYS A 378 -7.39 -2.32 -3.33
CA LYS A 378 -6.87 -3.50 -2.64
C LYS A 378 -5.40 -3.32 -2.27
N LEU A 379 -4.60 -2.73 -3.17
CA LEU A 379 -3.20 -2.42 -2.91
C LEU A 379 -3.03 -1.50 -1.69
N VAL A 380 -3.79 -0.41 -1.62
CA VAL A 380 -3.74 0.55 -0.51
C VAL A 380 -4.21 -0.10 0.80
N ARG A 381 -5.34 -0.82 0.81
CA ARG A 381 -5.83 -1.53 2.00
C ARG A 381 -4.81 -2.55 2.51
N LEU A 382 -4.24 -3.37 1.62
CA LEU A 382 -3.18 -4.33 1.97
C LEU A 382 -1.91 -3.64 2.47
N GLN A 383 -1.56 -2.46 1.95
CA GLN A 383 -0.39 -1.70 2.41
C GLN A 383 -0.54 -1.31 3.88
N PHE A 384 -1.69 -0.78 4.30
CA PHE A 384 -1.97 -0.43 5.69
C PHE A 384 -1.97 -1.66 6.59
N LEU A 385 -2.69 -2.72 6.19
CA LEU A 385 -2.75 -3.95 6.96
C LEU A 385 -1.36 -4.56 7.14
N LYS A 386 -0.54 -4.60 6.09
CA LYS A 386 0.83 -5.08 6.16
C LYS A 386 1.71 -4.22 7.05
N TRP A 387 1.47 -2.91 7.14
CA TRP A 387 2.30 -2.08 7.99
C TRP A 387 2.15 -2.42 9.47
N PHE A 388 0.92 -2.69 9.92
CA PHE A 388 0.67 -3.07 11.31
C PHE A 388 0.94 -4.56 11.58
N LEU A 389 0.59 -5.44 10.63
CA LEU A 389 0.68 -6.91 10.79
C LEU A 389 2.01 -7.50 10.30
N GLU A 390 2.80 -6.75 9.54
CA GLU A 390 4.10 -7.14 8.98
C GLU A 390 4.06 -8.53 8.31
N GLY A 391 5.00 -9.42 8.66
CA GLY A 391 5.08 -10.78 8.11
C GLY A 391 3.92 -11.69 8.50
N ASP A 392 3.13 -11.31 9.52
CA ASP A 392 2.02 -12.11 10.04
C ASP A 392 0.67 -11.77 9.38
N LEU A 393 0.64 -10.85 8.40
CA LEU A 393 -0.55 -10.56 7.61
C LEU A 393 -1.20 -11.83 7.03
N SER A 394 -0.37 -12.78 6.59
CA SER A 394 -0.85 -14.08 6.07
C SER A 394 -1.65 -14.90 7.07
N THR A 395 -1.25 -14.89 8.35
CA THR A 395 -1.97 -15.55 9.44
C THR A 395 -3.35 -14.91 9.62
N HIS A 396 -3.39 -13.58 9.57
CA HIS A 396 -4.61 -12.80 9.73
C HIS A 396 -5.57 -12.93 8.55
N LEU A 397 -5.09 -12.97 7.31
CA LEU A 397 -5.91 -13.26 6.13
C LEU A 397 -6.62 -14.61 6.20
N VAL A 398 -6.10 -15.57 6.96
CA VAL A 398 -6.72 -16.89 7.12
C VAL A 398 -7.62 -16.96 8.35
N ALA A 399 -7.25 -16.25 9.43
CA ALA A 399 -7.89 -16.40 10.73
C ALA A 399 -8.84 -15.27 11.11
N ASN A 400 -8.64 -14.06 10.58
CA ASN A 400 -9.44 -12.87 10.90
C ASN A 400 -10.43 -12.58 9.77
N PRO A 401 -11.73 -12.84 9.96
CA PRO A 401 -12.75 -12.64 8.92
C PRO A 401 -12.87 -11.18 8.49
N VAL A 402 -12.64 -10.23 9.40
CA VAL A 402 -12.70 -8.79 9.08
C VAL A 402 -11.61 -8.41 8.07
N ILE A 403 -10.41 -8.98 8.20
CA ILE A 403 -9.32 -8.68 7.26
C ILE A 403 -9.55 -9.34 5.90
N ASP A 404 -10.06 -10.58 5.89
CA ASP A 404 -10.42 -11.27 4.65
C ASP A 404 -11.48 -10.46 3.89
N GLU A 405 -12.53 -10.01 4.59
CA GLU A 405 -13.59 -9.15 4.04
C GLU A 405 -13.04 -7.81 3.52
N ILE A 406 -12.24 -7.08 4.30
CA ILE A 406 -11.62 -5.81 3.89
C ILE A 406 -10.84 -5.96 2.58
N VAL A 407 -10.15 -7.08 2.39
CA VAL A 407 -9.34 -7.34 1.19
C VAL A 407 -10.20 -7.80 0.02
N GLU A 408 -11.23 -8.60 0.29
CA GLU A 408 -12.13 -9.15 -0.73
C GLU A 408 -13.09 -8.10 -1.29
N GLU A 409 -13.63 -7.22 -0.45
CA GLU A 409 -14.44 -6.05 -0.86
C GLU A 409 -13.70 -5.14 -1.84
N ALA A 410 -12.37 -5.08 -1.75
CA ALA A 410 -11.55 -4.24 -2.59
C ALA A 410 -11.09 -4.94 -3.88
N SER A 411 -11.45 -6.21 -4.08
CA SER A 411 -11.21 -6.91 -5.35
C SER A 411 -11.90 -6.19 -6.51
N PHE A 412 -11.44 -6.43 -7.73
CA PHE A 412 -12.06 -5.85 -8.92
C PHE A 412 -13.55 -6.22 -9.02
N GLU A 413 -13.89 -7.46 -8.71
CA GLU A 413 -15.27 -7.96 -8.70
C GLU A 413 -16.15 -7.16 -7.73
N ASN A 414 -15.74 -7.05 -6.46
CA ASN A 414 -16.59 -6.41 -5.45
C ASN A 414 -16.49 -4.87 -5.47
N PHE A 415 -15.37 -4.30 -5.88
CA PHE A 415 -15.15 -2.85 -5.83
C PHE A 415 -15.58 -2.13 -7.11
N ILE A 416 -15.33 -2.75 -8.26
CA ILE A 416 -15.59 -2.16 -9.59
C ILE A 416 -16.89 -2.71 -10.18
N LEU A 417 -17.08 -4.03 -10.18
CA LEU A 417 -18.22 -4.66 -10.84
C LEU A 417 -19.54 -4.46 -10.11
N SER A 418 -19.52 -4.44 -8.77
CA SER A 418 -20.73 -4.17 -7.96
C SER A 418 -21.43 -2.87 -8.34
N LYS A 419 -20.67 -1.83 -8.71
CA LYS A 419 -21.19 -0.53 -9.15
C LYS A 419 -21.97 -0.62 -10.47
N PHE A 420 -21.69 -1.62 -11.31
CA PHE A 420 -22.42 -1.87 -12.55
C PHE A 420 -23.67 -2.74 -12.36
N GLU A 421 -23.63 -3.70 -11.42
CA GLU A 421 -24.74 -4.64 -11.23
C GLU A 421 -25.98 -3.97 -10.63
N VAL A 422 -25.80 -2.96 -9.76
CA VAL A 422 -26.92 -2.18 -9.20
C VAL A 422 -27.74 -1.50 -10.30
N SER A 423 -27.09 -1.09 -11.40
CA SER A 423 -27.76 -0.51 -12.58
C SER A 423 -28.60 -1.54 -13.34
N LYS A 424 -28.12 -2.78 -13.45
CA LYS A 424 -28.78 -3.85 -14.21
C LYS A 424 -30.06 -4.35 -13.53
N TYR A 425 -30.03 -4.55 -12.22
CA TYR A 425 -31.20 -5.04 -11.45
C TYR A 425 -32.27 -3.97 -11.18
N ALA A 426 -31.98 -2.67 -11.41
CA ALA A 426 -33.01 -1.64 -11.37
C ALA A 426 -33.96 -1.70 -12.59
N SER A 427 -33.60 -2.43 -13.66
CA SER A 427 -34.37 -2.49 -14.91
C SER A 427 -35.04 -3.84 -15.20
N GLU A 428 -34.60 -4.94 -14.60
CA GLU A 428 -35.18 -6.27 -14.87
C GLU A 428 -35.30 -7.10 -13.59
N TYR A 429 -36.47 -7.07 -12.97
CA TYR A 429 -36.92 -8.18 -12.12
C TYR A 429 -37.39 -9.32 -13.02
N ASP A 430 -36.52 -10.28 -13.30
CA ASP A 430 -36.93 -11.66 -13.53
C ASP A 430 -36.01 -12.61 -12.75
N ILE A 431 -36.62 -13.41 -11.90
CA ILE A 431 -35.98 -14.24 -10.88
C ILE A 431 -35.60 -15.55 -11.56
N ASN A 432 -34.32 -15.96 -11.52
CA ASN A 432 -33.96 -17.38 -11.63
C ASN A 432 -32.67 -17.75 -10.89
N GLU A 433 -32.65 -19.02 -10.49
CA GLU A 433 -31.92 -19.71 -9.42
C GLU A 433 -30.38 -19.73 -9.47
N PRO A 434 -29.73 -19.99 -8.31
CA PRO A 434 -28.28 -20.16 -8.22
C PRO A 434 -27.86 -21.57 -8.65
N THR A 435 -26.85 -21.65 -9.51
CA THR A 435 -26.11 -22.90 -9.79
C THR A 435 -24.82 -22.94 -8.97
N GLU A 436 -24.78 -23.84 -7.98
CA GLU A 436 -23.55 -24.33 -7.36
C GLU A 436 -22.80 -25.21 -8.35
N ASP A 437 -21.54 -24.88 -8.67
CA ASP A 437 -20.53 -25.84 -9.13
C ASP A 437 -19.12 -25.26 -8.91
N ARG A 438 -18.57 -25.47 -7.71
CA ARG A 438 -17.12 -25.40 -7.45
C ARG A 438 -16.62 -26.83 -7.24
N TYR A 439 -15.68 -27.28 -8.07
CA TYR A 439 -14.49 -28.10 -7.74
C TYR A 439 -13.96 -28.91 -8.95
N ASN A 440 -12.81 -28.51 -9.49
CA ASN A 440 -11.76 -29.44 -9.99
C ASN A 440 -10.46 -28.71 -10.40
N GLU A 441 -9.71 -28.18 -9.43
CA GLU A 441 -8.44 -27.44 -9.67
C GLU A 441 -7.22 -28.34 -9.95
N ALA A 442 -7.32 -29.66 -9.77
CA ALA A 442 -6.14 -30.54 -9.85
C ALA A 442 -5.61 -30.80 -11.28
N ASN A 443 -6.40 -30.51 -12.33
CA ASN A 443 -6.02 -30.82 -13.73
C ASN A 443 -5.53 -29.60 -14.55
N ILE A 444 -5.61 -28.38 -14.00
CA ILE A 444 -5.32 -27.14 -14.74
C ILE A 444 -3.80 -26.91 -14.84
N HIS A 445 -3.07 -27.14 -13.74
CA HIS A 445 -1.64 -26.83 -13.64
C HIS A 445 -0.72 -27.63 -14.60
N ASP A 446 -1.01 -28.90 -14.88
CA ASP A 446 -0.18 -29.69 -15.82
C ASP A 446 -0.47 -29.31 -17.29
N SER A 447 -1.65 -28.75 -17.56
CA SER A 447 -2.01 -28.24 -18.89
C SER A 447 -1.27 -26.94 -19.22
N ASP A 448 -1.11 -26.05 -18.24
CA ASP A 448 -0.50 -24.74 -18.44
C ASP A 448 1.01 -24.81 -18.52
N ALA A 449 1.66 -25.68 -17.76
CA ALA A 449 3.11 -25.92 -17.90
C ALA A 449 3.46 -26.37 -19.34
N ARG A 450 2.68 -27.30 -19.91
CA ARG A 450 2.89 -27.81 -21.27
C ARG A 450 2.58 -26.76 -22.34
N LYS A 451 1.52 -25.97 -22.17
CA LYS A 451 1.20 -24.85 -23.07
C LYS A 451 2.31 -23.80 -23.06
N ARG A 452 2.82 -23.44 -21.88
CA ARG A 452 3.92 -22.46 -21.72
C ARG A 452 5.22 -22.93 -22.38
N THR A 453 5.61 -24.19 -22.21
CA THR A 453 6.80 -24.75 -22.88
C THR A 453 6.65 -24.76 -24.41
N LYS A 454 5.47 -25.10 -24.94
CA LYS A 454 5.20 -25.05 -26.38
C LYS A 454 5.29 -23.63 -26.94
N ALA A 455 4.72 -22.64 -26.25
CA ALA A 455 4.76 -21.24 -26.66
C ALA A 455 6.21 -20.69 -26.69
N ILE A 456 7.01 -21.00 -25.65
CA ILE A 456 8.43 -20.62 -25.59
C ILE A 456 9.23 -21.26 -26.73
N ASN A 457 9.02 -22.55 -26.99
CA ASN A 457 9.71 -23.24 -28.07
C ASN A 457 9.33 -22.69 -29.45
N LYS A 458 8.06 -22.33 -29.66
CA LYS A 458 7.60 -21.68 -30.90
C LYS A 458 8.24 -20.29 -31.10
N SER A 459 8.30 -19.48 -30.05
CA SER A 459 8.97 -18.16 -30.06
C SER A 459 10.48 -18.28 -30.34
N ARG A 460 11.15 -19.29 -29.77
CA ARG A 460 12.57 -19.55 -30.03
C ARG A 460 12.80 -20.02 -31.46
N ALA A 461 11.93 -20.89 -31.98
CA ALA A 461 12.00 -21.36 -33.36
C ALA A 461 11.78 -20.21 -34.36
N SER A 462 10.81 -19.33 -34.13
CA SER A 462 10.57 -18.17 -35.00
C SER A 462 11.75 -17.20 -35.00
N LYS A 463 12.38 -16.98 -33.84
CA LYS A 463 13.57 -16.13 -33.72
C LYS A 463 14.82 -16.77 -34.37
N ALA A 464 14.97 -18.08 -34.27
CA ALA A 464 16.04 -18.79 -34.98
C ALA A 464 15.86 -18.71 -36.49
N PHE A 465 14.61 -18.82 -36.98
CA PHE A 465 14.28 -18.70 -38.39
C PHE A 465 14.54 -17.28 -38.93
N SER A 466 14.20 -16.24 -38.17
CA SER A 466 14.47 -14.85 -38.57
C SER A 466 15.97 -14.55 -38.64
N VAL A 467 16.78 -15.12 -37.73
CA VAL A 467 18.24 -14.95 -37.74
C VAL A 467 18.88 -15.68 -38.92
N ALA A 468 18.41 -16.90 -39.23
CA ALA A 468 18.90 -17.66 -40.39
C ALA A 468 18.63 -16.94 -41.72
N ASN A 469 17.43 -16.37 -41.89
CA ASN A 469 17.08 -15.63 -43.12
C ASN A 469 17.80 -14.27 -43.21
N SER A 470 18.22 -13.66 -42.10
CA SER A 470 18.98 -12.41 -42.13
C SER A 470 20.48 -12.59 -42.43
N GLY A 471 20.97 -13.84 -42.48
CA GLY A 471 22.38 -14.16 -42.71
C GLY A 471 22.80 -14.37 -44.16
N GLU A 472 21.85 -14.39 -45.11
CA GLU A 472 22.11 -14.78 -46.52
C GLU A 472 22.29 -13.60 -47.50
N GLU A 473 22.22 -12.33 -47.04
CA GLU A 473 22.35 -11.14 -47.90
C GLU A 473 23.72 -10.44 -47.85
N VAL A 474 24.81 -11.15 -47.56
CA VAL A 474 26.17 -10.56 -47.71
C VAL A 474 27.12 -11.54 -48.39
N ASN A 475 27.01 -11.63 -49.72
CA ASN A 475 28.12 -11.61 -50.68
C ASN A 475 27.63 -12.05 -52.06
N VAL A 476 27.23 -11.08 -52.88
CA VAL A 476 27.46 -11.11 -54.33
C VAL A 476 27.98 -9.75 -54.75
#